data_AF-A0AAD5MV88-F1
#
_entry.id   AF-A0AAD5MV88-F1
#
_cell.length_a   1.000
_cell.length_b   1.000
_cell.length_c   1.000
_cell.angle_alpha   90.00
_cell.angle_beta   90.00
_cell.angle_gamma   90.00
#
_symmetry.space_group_name_H-M   'P 1'
#
loop_
_entity.id
_entity.type
_entity.pdbx_description
1 polymer ?
#
loop_
_entity_poly.entity_id
_entity_poly.type
_entity_poly.pdbx_seq_one_letter_code
_entity_poly.pdbx_strand_id
1 'polypeptide(L)'
;MSLTAVNYAQETTPHKQAQEYLDRFIHLYQSVVEDNQYGISSVHYNNLSYADGTITNRRSHDKLWFQKVNFTRNAEAVIWIHSPQHEILPNTPISEISYHLDNCSVAYNRGPVIETHRDLFASANVFHWNIWSNTFINNSNSGVAVRLPDTYDLLAKPEHSFWMTENRFENNDDFYVLLDGYYAFANISSNNFTDNFSTRGLIELRGMEKKLIIERNRFLTNRVNEDYVDSWPRSYAVGVLGSQKAEVHFNQLRNPLLDFELVSGCKANSTLFPV
;
A
#
# COMPACT_ATOMS: atom_id res chain seq x y z
N MET A 1 -10.27 -1.41 -26.87
CA MET A 1 -11.60 -2.05 -27.01
C MET A 1 -12.18 -2.14 -25.61
N SER A 2 -13.17 -1.30 -25.29
CA SER A 2 -13.69 -1.11 -23.93
C SER A 2 -14.68 -2.23 -23.59
N LEU A 3 -14.46 -2.97 -22.51
CA LEU A 3 -15.39 -3.97 -22.01
C LEU A 3 -16.43 -3.28 -21.12
N THR A 4 -17.64 -3.09 -21.68
CA THR A 4 -18.82 -2.64 -20.94
C THR A 4 -19.61 -3.89 -20.53
N ALA A 5 -19.68 -4.21 -19.25
CA ALA A 5 -20.48 -5.32 -18.75
C ALA A 5 -21.95 -4.89 -18.60
N VAL A 6 -22.83 -5.48 -19.41
CA VAL A 6 -24.29 -5.34 -19.32
C VAL A 6 -24.81 -6.47 -18.42
N ASN A 7 -25.49 -6.13 -17.32
CA ASN A 7 -26.17 -7.11 -16.47
C ASN A 7 -27.59 -7.37 -16.99
N TYR A 8 -27.88 -8.61 -17.34
CA TYR A 8 -29.26 -9.10 -17.52
C TYR A 8 -29.76 -9.70 -16.19
N ALA A 9 -30.94 -9.27 -15.76
CA ALA A 9 -31.68 -9.88 -14.66
C ALA A 9 -32.41 -11.15 -15.14
N GLN A 10 -32.38 -12.23 -14.35
CA GLN A 10 -33.39 -13.29 -14.41
C GLN A 10 -33.73 -13.87 -13.04
N GLU A 11 -34.97 -14.36 -12.98
CA GLU A 11 -35.79 -14.69 -11.83
C GLU A 11 -35.45 -16.01 -11.11
N THR A 12 -36.09 -16.11 -9.94
CA THR A 12 -36.08 -17.08 -8.84
C THR A 12 -36.13 -18.59 -9.14
N THR A 13 -35.36 -19.38 -8.38
CA THR A 13 -35.78 -20.69 -7.82
C THR A 13 -34.94 -21.06 -6.57
N PRO A 14 -35.50 -21.71 -5.54
CA PRO A 14 -34.88 -21.82 -4.22
C PRO A 14 -34.19 -23.17 -4.01
N HIS A 15 -32.87 -23.23 -4.18
CA HIS A 15 -32.05 -24.33 -3.68
C HIS A 15 -30.88 -23.76 -2.86
N LYS A 16 -30.87 -24.10 -1.56
CA LYS A 16 -29.74 -23.96 -0.64
C LYS A 16 -28.53 -24.70 -1.21
N GLN A 17 -27.68 -24.00 -1.98
CA GLN A 17 -26.28 -24.34 -2.30
C GLN A 17 -25.65 -23.28 -3.24
N ALA A 18 -25.75 -22.00 -2.90
CA ALA A 18 -25.07 -20.92 -3.64
C ALA A 18 -24.83 -19.65 -2.81
N GLN A 19 -24.81 -19.75 -1.47
CA GLN A 19 -24.58 -18.59 -0.60
C GLN A 19 -23.09 -18.40 -0.24
N GLU A 20 -22.19 -19.19 -0.85
CA GLU A 20 -20.77 -19.25 -0.50
C GLU A 20 -19.86 -18.46 -1.46
N TYR A 21 -20.42 -17.69 -2.41
CA TYR A 21 -19.65 -16.89 -3.38
C TYR A 21 -20.34 -15.57 -3.71
N LEU A 22 -20.53 -14.69 -2.72
CA LEU A 22 -20.90 -13.31 -3.02
C LEU A 22 -20.08 -12.27 -2.26
N ASP A 23 -18.84 -12.61 -1.91
CA ASP A 23 -17.82 -11.59 -1.80
C ASP A 23 -17.61 -11.03 -3.21
N ARG A 24 -18.10 -9.81 -3.44
CA ARG A 24 -17.97 -9.11 -4.72
C ARG A 24 -16.61 -8.43 -4.75
N PHE A 25 -15.60 -9.18 -5.16
CA PHE A 25 -14.23 -8.67 -5.32
C PHE A 25 -13.71 -8.97 -6.72
N ILE A 26 -12.78 -8.14 -7.18
CA ILE A 26 -12.04 -8.41 -8.42
C ILE A 26 -10.95 -9.43 -8.07
N HIS A 27 -11.03 -10.63 -8.63
CA HIS A 27 -10.02 -11.66 -8.48
C HIS A 27 -9.27 -11.86 -9.79
N LEU A 28 -7.99 -11.50 -9.83
CA LEU A 28 -7.09 -11.91 -10.89
C LEU A 28 -6.26 -13.09 -10.37
N TYR A 29 -6.53 -14.27 -10.93
CA TYR A 29 -5.94 -15.53 -10.48
C TYR A 29 -5.10 -16.15 -11.58
N GLN A 30 -3.90 -16.64 -11.25
CA GLN A 30 -3.04 -17.42 -12.15
C GLN A 30 -2.93 -16.84 -13.57
N SER A 31 -2.72 -15.52 -13.64
CA SER A 31 -2.71 -14.76 -14.89
C SER A 31 -1.35 -14.12 -15.12
N VAL A 32 -1.11 -13.69 -16.36
CA VAL A 32 0.07 -12.91 -16.73
C VAL A 32 -0.39 -11.50 -17.12
N VAL A 33 0.27 -10.49 -16.56
CA VAL A 33 0.05 -9.07 -16.88
C VAL A 33 1.38 -8.50 -17.35
N GLU A 34 1.54 -8.41 -18.66
CA GLU A 34 2.82 -8.07 -19.29
C GLU A 34 2.73 -7.01 -20.37
N ASP A 35 3.84 -6.27 -20.52
CA ASP A 35 4.06 -5.27 -21.58
C ASP A 35 3.02 -4.12 -21.61
N ASN A 36 2.49 -3.73 -20.44
CA ASN A 36 1.56 -2.60 -20.31
C ASN A 36 2.27 -1.34 -19.79
N GLN A 37 1.67 -0.16 -20.02
CA GLN A 37 2.10 1.06 -19.34
C GLN A 37 1.90 0.93 -17.83
N TYR A 38 0.67 0.60 -17.41
CA TYR A 38 0.32 0.24 -16.03
C TYR A 38 -0.23 -1.18 -16.04
N GLY A 39 0.29 -2.06 -15.18
CA GLY A 39 -0.22 -3.44 -15.08
C GLY A 39 -1.68 -3.46 -14.66
N ILE A 40 -2.00 -2.74 -13.59
CA ILE A 40 -3.35 -2.50 -13.08
C ILE A 40 -3.51 -1.02 -12.79
N SER A 41 -4.68 -0.47 -13.12
CA SER A 41 -5.09 0.89 -12.77
C SER A 41 -6.43 0.82 -12.04
N SER A 42 -6.56 1.56 -10.93
CA SER A 42 -7.81 1.68 -10.20
C SER A 42 -8.05 3.11 -9.72
N VAL A 43 -9.34 3.47 -9.62
CA VAL A 43 -9.79 4.79 -9.18
C VAL A 43 -10.79 4.64 -8.04
N HIS A 44 -10.57 5.36 -6.94
CA HIS A 44 -11.42 5.31 -5.75
C HIS A 44 -12.01 6.68 -5.46
N TYR A 45 -13.34 6.77 -5.52
CA TYR A 45 -14.08 8.01 -5.32
C TYR A 45 -14.54 8.15 -3.88
N ASN A 46 -14.60 9.39 -3.37
CA ASN A 46 -15.06 9.68 -2.03
C ASN A 46 -16.59 9.71 -1.90
N ASN A 47 -17.33 10.15 -2.93
CA ASN A 47 -18.80 10.17 -2.91
C ASN A 47 -19.38 9.17 -3.90
N LEU A 48 -20.52 8.56 -3.53
CA LEU A 48 -21.34 7.74 -4.44
C LEU A 48 -22.08 8.58 -5.47
N SER A 49 -22.56 9.75 -5.06
CA SER A 49 -23.37 10.64 -5.88
C SER A 49 -22.97 12.09 -5.66
N TYR A 50 -23.06 12.91 -6.69
CA TYR A 50 -22.76 14.34 -6.65
C TYR A 50 -24.03 15.18 -6.89
N ALA A 51 -23.93 16.48 -6.56
CA ALA A 51 -25.03 17.43 -6.70
C ALA A 51 -25.49 17.63 -8.16
N ASP A 52 -24.63 17.34 -9.13
CA ASP A 52 -24.93 17.36 -10.57
C ASP A 52 -25.67 16.09 -11.07
N GLY A 53 -25.91 15.12 -10.18
CA GLY A 53 -26.55 13.85 -10.50
C GLY A 53 -25.58 12.76 -10.98
N THR A 54 -24.27 13.02 -11.02
CA THR A 54 -23.25 12.02 -11.35
C THR A 54 -23.23 10.93 -10.28
N ILE A 55 -23.26 9.66 -10.71
CA ILE A 55 -23.14 8.48 -9.85
C ILE A 55 -21.80 7.80 -10.13
N THR A 56 -21.04 7.52 -9.09
CA THR A 56 -19.77 6.80 -9.17
C THR A 56 -19.92 5.36 -8.72
N ASN A 57 -18.97 4.52 -9.12
CA ASN A 57 -18.88 3.16 -8.61
C ASN A 57 -18.14 3.18 -7.27
N ARG A 58 -18.88 3.40 -6.18
CA ARG A 58 -18.41 3.31 -4.79
C ARG A 58 -19.21 2.28 -4.02
N ARG A 59 -18.55 1.43 -3.24
CA ARG A 59 -19.19 0.50 -2.30
C ARG A 59 -18.72 0.78 -0.88
N SER A 60 -19.23 0.01 0.09
CA SER A 60 -18.74 0.09 1.47
C SER A 60 -17.53 -0.82 1.68
N HIS A 61 -17.39 -1.87 0.87
CA HIS A 61 -16.27 -2.81 0.90
C HIS A 61 -15.91 -3.16 -0.54
N ASP A 62 -14.70 -2.79 -0.94
CA ASP A 62 -14.10 -3.15 -2.20
C ASP A 62 -12.87 -4.01 -1.96
N LYS A 63 -12.70 -5.06 -2.74
CA LYS A 63 -11.49 -5.89 -2.67
C LYS A 63 -10.97 -6.17 -4.07
N LEU A 64 -9.68 -5.99 -4.23
CA LEU A 64 -8.91 -6.38 -5.41
C LEU A 64 -7.88 -7.41 -4.94
N TRP A 65 -8.00 -8.63 -5.45
CA TRP A 65 -7.13 -9.74 -5.10
C TRP A 65 -6.40 -10.23 -6.34
N PHE A 66 -5.09 -10.14 -6.29
CA PHE A 66 -4.17 -10.70 -7.27
C PHE A 66 -3.51 -11.90 -6.62
N GLN A 67 -3.78 -13.10 -7.13
CA GLN A 67 -3.26 -14.34 -6.57
C GLN A 67 -2.53 -15.14 -7.63
N LYS A 68 -1.25 -15.47 -7.38
CA LYS A 68 -0.40 -16.21 -8.32
C LYS A 68 -0.29 -15.53 -9.69
N VAL A 69 -0.34 -14.21 -9.71
CA VAL A 69 -0.22 -13.41 -10.93
C VAL A 69 1.25 -13.16 -11.23
N ASN A 70 1.61 -13.26 -12.51
CA ASN A 70 2.93 -12.85 -13.00
C ASN A 70 2.81 -11.45 -13.64
N PHE A 71 3.37 -10.46 -12.97
CA PHE A 71 3.51 -9.10 -13.48
C PHE A 71 4.91 -8.91 -14.05
N THR A 72 5.04 -8.68 -15.36
CA THR A 72 6.36 -8.54 -15.98
C THR A 72 6.41 -7.51 -17.10
N ARG A 73 7.53 -6.79 -17.23
CA ARG A 73 7.75 -5.80 -18.31
C ARG A 73 6.68 -4.70 -18.41
N ASN A 74 6.02 -4.35 -17.31
CA ASN A 74 5.18 -3.15 -17.26
C ASN A 74 6.06 -1.90 -17.08
N ALA A 75 5.71 -0.78 -17.72
CA ALA A 75 6.64 0.31 -18.00
C ALA A 75 6.63 1.49 -17.00
N GLU A 76 5.49 1.79 -16.37
CA GLU A 76 5.30 2.93 -15.47
C GLU A 76 4.91 2.51 -14.05
N ALA A 77 4.04 1.51 -13.88
CA ALA A 77 3.76 0.91 -12.57
C ALA A 77 3.15 -0.49 -12.73
N VAL A 78 3.30 -1.34 -11.70
CA VAL A 78 2.58 -2.62 -11.65
C VAL A 78 1.13 -2.39 -11.23
N ILE A 79 0.90 -1.61 -10.18
CA ILE A 79 -0.41 -1.18 -9.72
C ILE A 79 -0.36 0.32 -9.49
N TRP A 80 -1.16 1.04 -10.26
CA TRP A 80 -1.36 2.48 -10.13
C TRP A 80 -2.74 2.78 -9.57
N ILE A 81 -2.81 3.68 -8.59
CA ILE A 81 -4.06 4.03 -7.92
C ILE A 81 -4.25 5.53 -7.90
N HIS A 82 -5.47 5.93 -8.21
CA HIS A 82 -5.87 7.33 -8.18
C HIS A 82 -7.08 7.56 -7.28
N SER A 83 -7.02 8.61 -6.48
CA SER A 83 -8.15 9.19 -5.77
C SER A 83 -8.21 10.65 -6.19
N PRO A 84 -9.10 11.04 -7.13
CA PRO A 84 -9.05 12.36 -7.77
C PRO A 84 -9.73 13.50 -6.99
N GLN A 85 -10.48 13.24 -5.92
CA GLN A 85 -11.54 14.13 -5.45
C GLN A 85 -11.63 14.23 -3.92
N HIS A 86 -11.50 15.45 -3.40
CA HIS A 86 -11.58 15.78 -1.97
C HIS A 86 -12.98 16.12 -1.46
N GLU A 87 -13.94 16.40 -2.34
CA GLU A 87 -15.27 16.83 -1.87
C GLU A 87 -16.01 15.65 -1.25
N ILE A 88 -16.40 15.78 0.01
CA ILE A 88 -17.17 14.78 0.75
C ILE A 88 -18.50 15.39 1.15
N LEU A 89 -19.58 14.71 0.78
CA LEU A 89 -20.92 15.11 1.22
C LEU A 89 -21.13 14.76 2.70
N PRO A 90 -21.90 15.56 3.46
CA PRO A 90 -22.25 15.22 4.84
C PRO A 90 -22.87 13.82 4.93
N ASN A 91 -22.44 13.04 5.93
CA ASN A 91 -22.88 11.66 6.19
C ASN A 91 -22.46 10.61 5.14
N THR A 92 -21.45 10.91 4.31
CA THR A 92 -20.92 9.94 3.35
C THR A 92 -20.34 8.72 4.07
N PRO A 93 -20.87 7.50 3.90
CA PRO A 93 -20.38 6.35 4.65
C PRO A 93 -18.91 6.06 4.32
N ILE A 94 -18.14 5.65 5.33
CA ILE A 94 -16.76 5.16 5.14
C ILE A 94 -16.79 3.89 4.28
N SER A 95 -15.85 3.80 3.35
CA SER A 95 -15.62 2.63 2.52
C SER A 95 -14.26 2.02 2.85
N GLU A 96 -14.22 0.69 2.95
CA GLU A 96 -13.00 -0.08 3.15
C GLU A 96 -12.55 -0.68 1.82
N ILE A 97 -11.32 -0.36 1.40
CA ILE A 97 -10.75 -0.79 0.12
C ILE A 97 -9.55 -1.68 0.40
N SER A 98 -9.62 -2.93 0.00
CA SER A 98 -8.61 -3.94 0.26
C SER A 98 -7.86 -4.34 -1.01
N TYR A 99 -6.53 -4.31 -0.94
CA TYR A 99 -5.64 -4.82 -1.97
C TYR A 99 -4.87 -6.02 -1.44
N HIS A 100 -4.98 -7.13 -2.14
CA HIS A 100 -4.28 -8.36 -1.83
C HIS A 100 -3.35 -8.73 -2.97
N LEU A 101 -2.04 -8.70 -2.70
CA LEU A 101 -1.00 -9.27 -3.55
C LEU A 101 -0.53 -10.56 -2.87
N ASP A 102 -0.94 -11.70 -3.41
CA ASP A 102 -0.77 -13.02 -2.79
C ASP A 102 -0.02 -13.96 -3.72
N ASN A 103 1.19 -14.35 -3.32
CA ASN A 103 2.01 -15.33 -4.06
C ASN A 103 2.23 -14.94 -5.52
N CYS A 104 2.40 -13.65 -5.80
CA CYS A 104 2.65 -13.12 -7.13
C CYS A 104 4.16 -13.09 -7.45
N SER A 105 4.46 -13.16 -8.75
CA SER A 105 5.79 -12.85 -9.28
C SER A 105 5.74 -11.46 -9.90
N VAL A 106 6.64 -10.57 -9.47
CA VAL A 106 6.76 -9.20 -9.96
C VAL A 106 8.19 -9.01 -10.43
N ALA A 107 8.40 -9.21 -11.73
CA ALA A 107 9.74 -9.33 -12.29
C ALA A 107 9.93 -8.46 -13.54
N TYR A 108 11.08 -7.79 -13.64
CA TYR A 108 11.45 -7.02 -14.83
C TYR A 108 10.47 -5.88 -15.16
N ASN A 109 9.83 -5.28 -14.16
CA ASN A 109 9.00 -4.10 -14.35
C ASN A 109 9.83 -2.83 -14.15
N ARG A 110 9.31 -1.72 -14.68
CA ARG A 110 9.80 -0.37 -14.43
C ARG A 110 8.73 0.41 -13.66
N GLY A 111 9.18 1.20 -12.70
CA GLY A 111 8.31 1.99 -11.83
C GLY A 111 7.79 1.22 -10.61
N PRO A 112 7.04 1.90 -9.74
CA PRO A 112 6.56 1.32 -8.48
C PRO A 112 5.57 0.18 -8.69
N VAL A 113 5.60 -0.78 -7.77
CA VAL A 113 4.61 -1.85 -7.70
C VAL A 113 3.28 -1.28 -7.22
N ILE A 114 3.32 -0.39 -6.24
CA ILE A 114 2.15 0.23 -5.65
C ILE A 114 2.44 1.72 -5.54
N GLU A 115 1.55 2.57 -6.07
CA GLU A 115 1.60 4.02 -5.87
C GLU A 115 0.19 4.58 -5.62
N THR A 116 -0.03 5.20 -4.46
CA THR A 116 -1.28 5.94 -4.14
C THR A 116 -1.00 7.46 -4.01
N HIS A 117 -1.77 8.29 -4.73
CA HIS A 117 -1.56 9.74 -4.86
C HIS A 117 -2.49 10.64 -4.02
N ARG A 118 -1.91 11.80 -3.67
CA ARG A 118 -2.40 13.16 -3.32
C ARG A 118 -3.44 13.41 -2.24
N ASP A 119 -4.50 12.62 -2.11
CA ASP A 119 -5.64 13.06 -1.31
C ASP A 119 -5.50 12.66 0.16
N LEU A 120 -4.49 13.21 0.85
CA LEU A 120 -4.19 12.85 2.24
C LEU A 120 -5.15 13.45 3.28
N PHE A 121 -6.01 14.39 2.90
CA PHE A 121 -6.81 15.16 3.84
C PHE A 121 -8.29 14.92 3.60
N ALA A 122 -9.00 14.46 4.64
CA ALA A 122 -10.43 14.19 4.65
C ALA A 122 -10.87 13.25 3.53
N SER A 123 -10.64 11.95 3.70
CA SER A 123 -11.04 10.86 2.83
C SER A 123 -12.22 10.09 3.43
N ALA A 124 -13.14 9.64 2.58
CA ALA A 124 -14.17 8.67 2.97
C ALA A 124 -13.70 7.23 2.77
N ASN A 125 -12.44 7.03 2.40
CA ASN A 125 -11.84 5.73 2.10
C ASN A 125 -10.80 5.34 3.14
N VAL A 126 -10.97 4.14 3.70
CA VAL A 126 -9.98 3.42 4.49
C VAL A 126 -9.36 2.33 3.63
N PHE A 127 -8.05 2.16 3.73
CA PHE A 127 -7.27 1.28 2.86
C PHE A 127 -6.61 0.16 3.65
N HIS A 128 -6.74 -1.06 3.14
CA HIS A 128 -6.13 -2.27 3.66
C HIS A 128 -5.21 -2.88 2.61
N TRP A 129 -3.94 -3.01 2.95
CA TRP A 129 -2.91 -3.58 2.09
C TRP A 129 -2.44 -4.90 2.66
N ASN A 130 -2.50 -5.95 1.86
CA ASN A 130 -1.95 -7.26 2.18
C ASN A 130 -1.01 -7.71 1.06
N ILE A 131 0.28 -7.63 1.32
CA ILE A 131 1.36 -8.01 0.41
C ILE A 131 2.02 -9.24 1.04
N TRP A 132 1.61 -10.42 0.60
CA TRP A 132 1.99 -11.68 1.22
C TRP A 132 2.64 -12.66 0.23
N SER A 133 3.79 -13.22 0.62
CA SER A 133 4.46 -14.31 -0.09
C SER A 133 4.86 -14.00 -1.54
N ASN A 134 5.11 -12.73 -1.87
CA ASN A 134 5.44 -12.33 -3.24
C ASN A 134 6.95 -12.32 -3.51
N THR A 135 7.33 -12.46 -4.78
CA THR A 135 8.72 -12.32 -5.24
C THR A 135 8.85 -11.11 -6.16
N PHE A 136 9.66 -10.14 -5.74
CA PHE A 136 10.01 -8.92 -6.47
C PHE A 136 11.46 -8.99 -6.91
N ILE A 137 11.70 -9.17 -8.21
CA ILE A 137 13.06 -9.39 -8.72
C ILE A 137 13.38 -8.58 -9.97
N ASN A 138 14.58 -8.00 -10.03
CA ASN A 138 15.10 -7.30 -11.20
C ASN A 138 14.16 -6.19 -11.73
N ASN A 139 13.47 -5.49 -10.83
CA ASN A 139 12.68 -4.32 -11.20
C ASN A 139 13.54 -3.05 -11.13
N SER A 140 13.20 -2.03 -11.91
CA SER A 140 13.92 -0.74 -11.97
C SER A 140 13.01 0.42 -11.58
N ASN A 141 13.56 1.47 -10.96
CA ASN A 141 12.75 2.56 -10.39
C ASN A 141 11.59 2.03 -9.53
N SER A 142 11.89 0.98 -8.75
CA SER A 142 10.86 0.09 -8.22
C SER A 142 10.66 0.28 -6.74
N GLY A 143 9.43 0.09 -6.28
CA GLY A 143 9.15 0.18 -4.86
C GLY A 143 7.71 -0.10 -4.51
N VAL A 144 7.43 -0.17 -3.22
CA VAL A 144 6.09 -0.24 -2.67
C VAL A 144 5.79 1.10 -2.01
N ALA A 145 4.97 1.94 -2.64
CA ALA A 145 4.67 3.29 -2.18
C ALA A 145 3.19 3.43 -1.81
N VAL A 146 2.88 3.35 -0.52
CA VAL A 146 1.53 3.51 0.02
C VAL A 146 1.45 4.80 0.82
N ARG A 147 0.55 5.69 0.39
CA ARG A 147 0.15 6.90 1.12
C ARG A 147 -1.29 6.71 1.62
N LEU A 148 -1.49 6.83 2.93
CA LEU A 148 -2.75 6.59 3.62
C LEU A 148 -3.40 7.92 4.02
N PRO A 149 -4.61 8.22 3.54
CA PRO A 149 -5.25 9.50 3.83
C PRO A 149 -5.81 9.57 5.26
N ASP A 150 -6.03 10.78 5.76
CA ASP A 150 -6.83 11.01 6.97
C ASP A 150 -8.30 10.75 6.67
N THR A 151 -9.03 10.15 7.60
CA THR A 151 -10.48 9.98 7.43
C THR A 151 -11.20 11.30 7.70
N TYR A 152 -12.22 11.62 6.90
CA TYR A 152 -13.01 12.83 7.12
C TYR A 152 -13.82 12.78 8.42
N ASP A 153 -14.18 11.56 8.85
CA ASP A 153 -14.78 11.28 10.14
C ASP A 153 -13.67 10.85 11.10
N LEU A 154 -13.24 11.77 11.97
CA LEU A 154 -12.20 11.53 12.98
C LEU A 154 -12.65 10.58 14.10
N LEU A 155 -13.95 10.27 14.18
CA LEU A 155 -14.53 9.31 15.12
C LEU A 155 -14.80 7.95 14.46
N ALA A 156 -14.45 7.81 13.17
CA ALA A 156 -14.58 6.55 12.45
C ALA A 156 -13.76 5.47 13.17
N LYS A 157 -14.40 4.30 13.35
CA LYS A 157 -13.75 3.13 13.95
C LYS A 157 -12.79 2.39 13.00
N PRO A 158 -13.04 2.31 11.68
CA PRO A 158 -12.11 1.64 10.77
C PRO A 158 -10.79 2.41 10.67
N GLU A 159 -9.68 1.68 10.75
CA GLU A 159 -8.32 2.21 10.67
C GLU A 159 -7.60 1.59 9.48
N HIS A 160 -6.64 2.30 8.90
CA HIS A 160 -5.83 1.75 7.83
C HIS A 160 -4.98 0.57 8.32
N SER A 161 -4.72 -0.40 7.43
CA SER A 161 -3.82 -1.49 7.72
C SER A 161 -2.84 -1.76 6.58
N PHE A 162 -1.58 -2.00 6.92
CA PHE A 162 -0.54 -2.35 5.98
C PHE A 162 0.19 -3.61 6.46
N TRP A 163 0.03 -4.71 5.72
CA TRP A 163 0.70 -5.97 5.97
C TRP A 163 1.64 -6.26 4.80
N MET A 164 2.92 -6.38 5.09
CA MET A 164 3.96 -6.81 4.16
C MET A 164 4.68 -7.98 4.81
N THR A 165 4.31 -9.20 4.43
CA THR A 165 4.81 -10.41 5.08
C THR A 165 5.35 -11.45 4.10
N GLU A 166 6.45 -12.09 4.48
CA GLU A 166 7.00 -13.24 3.74
C GLU A 166 7.39 -12.93 2.27
N ASN A 167 7.69 -11.68 1.95
CA ASN A 167 8.07 -11.29 0.59
C ASN A 167 9.59 -11.38 0.39
N ARG A 168 9.99 -11.61 -0.86
CA ARG A 168 11.38 -11.55 -1.31
C ARG A 168 11.57 -10.37 -2.26
N PHE A 169 12.45 -9.44 -1.90
CA PHE A 169 12.89 -8.33 -2.73
C PHE A 169 14.36 -8.51 -3.07
N GLU A 170 14.66 -8.72 -4.35
CA GLU A 170 16.00 -9.08 -4.80
C GLU A 170 16.43 -8.36 -6.08
N ASN A 171 17.67 -7.86 -6.10
CA ASN A 171 18.29 -7.25 -7.28
C ASN A 171 17.42 -6.14 -7.91
N ASN A 172 16.67 -5.40 -7.08
CA ASN A 172 15.88 -4.28 -7.57
C ASN A 172 16.74 -3.01 -7.57
N ASP A 173 16.61 -2.23 -8.63
CA ASP A 173 17.25 -0.92 -8.81
C ASP A 173 16.30 0.22 -8.39
N ASP A 174 16.89 1.22 -7.76
CA ASP A 174 16.21 2.31 -7.04
C ASP A 174 15.05 1.82 -6.15
N PHE A 175 15.31 0.77 -5.38
CA PHE A 175 14.37 0.09 -4.50
C PHE A 175 13.94 0.96 -3.32
N TYR A 176 12.65 0.93 -2.98
CA TYR A 176 12.15 1.53 -1.74
C TYR A 176 10.82 0.92 -1.29
N VAL A 177 10.57 0.94 0.01
CA VAL A 177 9.25 0.78 0.62
C VAL A 177 8.90 2.07 1.32
N LEU A 178 7.81 2.72 0.93
CA LEU A 178 7.29 3.93 1.54
C LEU A 178 5.89 3.65 2.08
N LEU A 179 5.69 3.84 3.38
CA LEU A 179 4.38 3.94 4.01
C LEU A 179 4.24 5.32 4.63
N ASP A 180 3.35 6.15 4.09
CA ASP A 180 3.18 7.55 4.50
C ASP A 180 1.72 7.85 4.85
N GLY A 181 1.49 9.01 5.47
CA GLY A 181 0.16 9.52 5.79
C GLY A 181 -0.29 9.23 7.22
N TYR A 182 -1.59 8.98 7.43
CA TYR A 182 -2.26 9.03 8.73
C TYR A 182 -2.30 7.67 9.47
N TYR A 183 -3.09 7.60 10.55
CA TYR A 183 -3.07 6.49 11.48
C TYR A 183 -3.21 5.13 10.81
N ALA A 184 -2.30 4.21 11.11
CA ALA A 184 -2.38 2.85 10.59
C ALA A 184 -1.71 1.82 11.50
N PHE A 185 -2.28 0.62 11.49
CA PHE A 185 -1.54 -0.57 11.87
C PHE A 185 -0.61 -1.00 10.73
N ALA A 186 0.67 -1.17 11.02
CA ALA A 186 1.67 -1.59 10.04
C ALA A 186 2.45 -2.80 10.56
N ASN A 187 2.48 -3.87 9.75
CA ASN A 187 3.24 -5.08 10.02
C ASN A 187 4.15 -5.39 8.83
N ILE A 188 5.45 -5.28 9.06
CA ILE A 188 6.49 -5.61 8.08
C ILE A 188 7.28 -6.76 8.67
N SER A 189 6.98 -8.00 8.27
CA SER A 189 7.54 -9.17 8.95
C SER A 189 7.97 -10.30 8.03
N SER A 190 9.05 -10.98 8.40
CA SER A 190 9.55 -12.16 7.69
C SER A 190 9.89 -11.90 6.22
N ASN A 191 10.20 -10.66 5.84
CA ASN A 191 10.61 -10.33 4.48
C ASN A 191 12.12 -10.48 4.30
N ASN A 192 12.54 -10.76 3.07
CA ASN A 192 13.95 -10.80 2.69
C ASN A 192 14.26 -9.71 1.66
N PHE A 193 15.13 -8.77 2.02
CA PHE A 193 15.65 -7.71 1.17
C PHE A 193 17.13 -8.01 0.91
N THR A 194 17.47 -8.47 -0.29
CA THR A 194 18.83 -8.87 -0.66
C THR A 194 19.28 -8.20 -1.95
N ASP A 195 20.51 -7.68 -1.98
CA ASP A 195 21.13 -7.13 -3.20
C ASP A 195 20.33 -6.01 -3.89
N ASN A 196 19.48 -5.27 -3.17
CA ASN A 196 18.78 -4.13 -3.73
C ASN A 196 19.66 -2.88 -3.68
N PHE A 197 19.55 -2.03 -4.70
CA PHE A 197 20.16 -0.70 -4.73
C PHE A 197 19.06 0.35 -4.58
N SER A 198 19.28 1.38 -3.76
CA SER A 198 18.35 2.50 -3.60
C SER A 198 19.07 3.83 -3.75
N THR A 199 18.42 4.84 -4.33
CA THR A 199 18.93 6.22 -4.28
C THR A 199 18.55 6.95 -2.99
N ARG A 200 17.79 6.30 -2.11
CA ARG A 200 17.24 6.82 -0.84
C ARG A 200 17.25 5.71 0.25
N GLY A 201 16.47 5.88 1.32
CA GLY A 201 16.29 4.82 2.31
C GLY A 201 15.53 3.61 1.75
N LEU A 202 15.88 2.39 2.19
CA LEU A 202 15.23 1.16 1.72
C LEU A 202 13.79 1.05 2.21
N ILE A 203 13.53 1.38 3.48
CA ILE A 203 12.19 1.43 4.07
C ILE A 203 12.01 2.76 4.78
N GLU A 204 10.94 3.47 4.43
CA GLU A 204 10.53 4.77 4.93
C GLU A 204 9.11 4.67 5.47
N LEU A 205 8.95 4.83 6.78
CA LEU A 205 7.65 4.95 7.43
C LEU A 205 7.50 6.40 7.89
N ARG A 206 6.56 7.13 7.31
CA ARG A 206 6.38 8.58 7.46
C ARG A 206 4.95 8.93 7.86
N GLY A 207 4.75 10.22 8.11
CA GLY A 207 3.47 10.81 8.46
C GLY A 207 3.17 10.76 9.96
N MET A 208 1.89 10.68 10.31
CA MET A 208 1.43 10.70 11.69
C MET A 208 0.99 9.30 12.16
N GLU A 209 1.40 8.96 13.37
CA GLU A 209 0.86 7.89 14.22
C GLU A 209 0.78 6.50 13.58
N LYS A 210 1.84 5.69 13.72
CA LYS A 210 1.77 4.26 13.35
C LYS A 210 1.84 3.37 14.60
N LYS A 211 1.05 2.28 14.58
CA LYS A 211 1.28 1.11 15.43
C LYS A 211 2.05 0.09 14.59
N LEU A 212 3.34 -0.02 14.86
CA LEU A 212 4.30 -0.66 13.98
C LEU A 212 4.87 -1.93 14.59
N ILE A 213 4.87 -3.00 13.80
CA ILE A 213 5.59 -4.25 14.05
C ILE A 213 6.60 -4.47 12.92
N ILE A 214 7.88 -4.62 13.28
CA ILE A 214 8.95 -5.02 12.38
C ILE A 214 9.66 -6.23 12.95
N GLU A 215 9.40 -7.43 12.42
CA GLU A 215 10.01 -8.64 12.96
C GLU A 215 10.51 -9.64 11.92
N ARG A 216 11.59 -10.36 12.26
CA ARG A 216 12.14 -11.45 11.46
C ARG A 216 12.49 -11.08 10.01
N ASN A 217 12.70 -9.81 9.72
CA ASN A 217 13.15 -9.38 8.39
C ASN A 217 14.65 -9.57 8.25
N ARG A 218 15.08 -9.84 7.03
CA ARG A 218 16.49 -9.98 6.67
C ARG A 218 16.86 -8.93 5.63
N PHE A 219 17.86 -8.11 5.95
CA PHE A 219 18.44 -7.13 5.06
C PHE A 219 19.91 -7.49 4.85
N LEU A 220 20.24 -7.97 3.65
CA LEU A 220 21.60 -8.31 3.28
C LEU A 220 22.05 -7.55 2.05
N THR A 221 23.30 -7.09 2.07
CA THR A 221 24.04 -6.66 0.86
C THR A 221 23.32 -5.60 0.02
N ASN A 222 22.33 -4.92 0.61
CA ASN A 222 21.66 -3.80 -0.02
C ASN A 222 22.59 -2.59 0.03
N ARG A 223 22.45 -1.71 -0.96
CA ARG A 223 23.28 -0.53 -1.14
C ARG A 223 22.40 0.69 -1.30
N VAL A 224 22.84 1.82 -0.75
CA VAL A 224 22.21 3.12 -0.96
C VAL A 224 23.22 4.05 -1.62
N ASN A 225 22.78 4.97 -2.47
CA ASN A 225 23.66 5.98 -3.05
C ASN A 225 24.32 6.83 -1.94
N GLU A 226 25.66 6.91 -1.98
CA GLU A 226 26.49 7.55 -0.95
C GLU A 226 26.57 9.09 -1.09
N ASP A 227 26.03 9.66 -2.17
CA ASP A 227 26.21 11.08 -2.53
C ASP A 227 25.27 12.07 -1.78
N TYR A 228 24.40 11.60 -0.87
CA TYR A 228 23.51 12.48 -0.09
C TYR A 228 24.21 13.04 1.16
N VAL A 229 25.12 13.99 0.95
CA VAL A 229 26.09 14.47 1.96
C VAL A 229 25.52 15.44 3.02
N ASP A 230 24.31 16.00 2.85
CA ASP A 230 23.87 17.15 3.67
C ASP A 230 22.76 16.90 4.71
N SER A 231 22.38 15.65 5.00
CA SER A 231 21.42 15.37 6.08
C SER A 231 21.80 14.13 6.87
N TRP A 232 21.78 14.22 8.20
CA TRP A 232 21.87 13.06 9.08
C TRP A 232 20.48 12.52 9.41
N PRO A 233 20.28 11.19 9.35
CA PRO A 233 21.26 10.17 8.96
C PRO A 233 21.50 10.09 7.44
N ARG A 234 22.70 9.60 7.09
CA ARG A 234 23.30 9.66 5.74
C ARG A 234 22.66 8.71 4.73
N SER A 235 22.21 7.55 5.21
CA SER A 235 21.40 6.57 4.50
C SER A 235 20.84 5.56 5.50
N TYR A 236 19.60 5.10 5.34
CA TYR A 236 18.99 4.16 6.29
C TYR A 236 18.33 2.97 5.60
N ALA A 237 18.49 1.79 6.20
CA ALA A 237 17.77 0.60 5.77
C ALA A 237 16.31 0.61 6.28
N VAL A 238 16.06 1.22 7.44
CA VAL A 238 14.71 1.50 7.96
C VAL A 238 14.75 2.87 8.62
N GLY A 239 13.85 3.76 8.21
CA GLY A 239 13.60 5.07 8.81
C GLY A 239 12.16 5.13 9.27
N VAL A 240 11.94 5.29 10.57
CA VAL A 240 10.60 5.48 11.16
C VAL A 240 10.49 6.91 11.63
N LEU A 241 9.57 7.67 11.04
CA LEU A 241 9.31 9.07 11.31
C LEU A 241 7.82 9.20 11.66
N GLY A 242 7.51 9.31 12.96
CA GLY A 242 6.12 9.49 13.43
C GLY A 242 5.40 8.21 13.86
N SER A 243 6.07 7.34 14.63
CA SER A 243 5.41 6.19 15.28
C SER A 243 4.94 6.53 16.70
N GLN A 244 3.72 6.10 17.06
CA GLN A 244 3.23 6.12 18.44
C GLN A 244 3.72 4.91 19.23
N LYS A 245 3.88 3.76 18.56
CA LYS A 245 4.38 2.51 19.14
C LYS A 245 5.10 1.71 18.06
N ALA A 246 6.36 1.37 18.30
CA ALA A 246 7.13 0.49 17.42
C ALA A 246 7.68 -0.70 18.20
N GLU A 247 7.44 -1.91 17.70
CA GLU A 247 8.00 -3.17 18.20
C GLU A 247 8.93 -3.75 17.14
N VAL A 248 10.23 -3.89 17.47
CA VAL A 248 11.27 -4.30 16.52
C VAL A 248 12.01 -5.52 17.08
N HIS A 249 11.74 -6.72 16.55
CA HIS A 249 12.24 -7.98 17.13
C HIS A 249 12.86 -8.92 16.07
N PHE A 250 13.96 -9.59 16.42
CA PHE A 250 14.52 -10.71 15.63
C PHE A 250 14.88 -10.40 14.17
N ASN A 251 15.20 -9.15 13.83
CA ASN A 251 15.62 -8.77 12.48
C ASN A 251 17.13 -9.00 12.28
N GLN A 252 17.52 -9.45 11.09
CA GLN A 252 18.92 -9.53 10.67
C GLN A 252 19.26 -8.33 9.78
N LEU A 253 20.10 -7.44 10.31
CA LEU A 253 20.40 -6.14 9.74
C LEU A 253 21.88 -6.09 9.35
N ARG A 254 22.20 -6.39 8.07
CA ARG A 254 23.60 -6.49 7.61
C ARG A 254 23.79 -5.90 6.21
N ASN A 255 24.00 -4.58 6.17
CA ASN A 255 24.37 -3.86 4.95
C ASN A 255 25.54 -2.92 5.29
N PRO A 256 26.73 -3.07 4.68
CA PRO A 256 27.82 -2.12 4.88
C PRO A 256 27.37 -0.70 4.51
N LEU A 257 27.71 0.28 5.36
CA LEU A 257 27.47 1.72 5.13
C LEU A 257 26.01 2.21 5.21
N LEU A 258 25.05 1.37 5.59
CA LEU A 258 23.66 1.79 5.87
C LEU A 258 23.42 1.88 7.38
N ASP A 259 22.81 2.97 7.82
CA ASP A 259 22.35 3.14 9.19
C ASP A 259 20.95 2.50 9.39
N PHE A 260 20.54 2.37 10.65
CA PHE A 260 19.18 2.00 11.03
C PHE A 260 18.63 3.08 11.94
N GLU A 261 17.61 3.81 11.48
CA GLU A 261 17.06 4.95 12.20
C GLU A 261 15.64 4.67 12.69
N LEU A 262 15.44 4.81 14.00
CA LEU A 262 14.14 4.73 14.64
C LEU A 262 13.86 6.06 15.33
N VAL A 263 13.07 6.93 14.70
CA VAL A 263 12.62 8.20 15.28
C VAL A 263 11.17 8.06 15.75
N SER A 264 11.01 7.91 17.06
CA SER A 264 9.67 7.94 17.66
C SER A 264 9.21 9.39 17.80
N GLY A 265 8.03 9.70 17.28
CA GLY A 265 7.37 11.00 17.50
C GLY A 265 6.43 10.89 18.70
N CYS A 266 6.63 11.72 19.72
CA CYS A 266 5.73 11.76 20.87
C CYS A 266 4.43 12.48 20.51
N LYS A 267 3.28 11.92 20.90
CA LYS A 267 2.03 12.68 20.97
C LYS A 267 2.22 13.78 22.01
N ALA A 268 2.10 15.05 21.61
CA ALA A 268 2.02 16.12 22.59
C ALA A 268 0.75 15.91 23.42
N ASN A 269 0.89 15.71 24.73
CA ASN A 269 -0.25 15.81 25.64
C ASN A 269 -0.73 17.27 25.58
N SER A 270 -1.80 17.55 24.84
CA SER A 270 -2.49 18.83 24.92
C SER A 270 -3.31 18.88 26.21
N THR A 271 -2.62 18.96 27.34
CA THR A 271 -3.15 19.61 28.53
C THR A 271 -2.49 20.97 28.56
N LEU A 272 -3.19 22.02 28.08
CA LEU A 272 -2.93 23.49 28.14
C LEU A 272 -3.63 24.07 26.87
N PHE A 273 -4.76 24.77 26.86
CA PHE A 273 -5.52 25.55 27.84
C PHE A 273 -7.02 25.56 27.45
N PRO A 274 -7.95 25.82 28.39
CA PRO A 274 -9.30 26.24 28.01
C PRO A 274 -9.24 27.66 27.45
N VAL A 275 -9.90 27.90 26.31
CA VAL A 275 -10.37 29.23 25.91
C VAL A 275 -11.87 29.12 25.66
#